data_AF-A0A3D5R7M3-F1
#
_entry.id   AF-A0A3D5R7M3-F1
#
_cell.length_a   1.000
_cell.length_b   1.000
_cell.length_c   1.000
_cell.angle_alpha   90.00
_cell.angle_beta   90.00
_cell.angle_gamma   90.00
#
_symmetry.space_group_name_H-M   'P 1'
#
loop_
_entity.id
_entity.type
_entity.pdbx_description
1 polymer ?
#
loop_
_entity_poly.entity_id
_entity_poly.type
_entity_poly.pdbx_seq_one_letter_code
_entity_poly.pdbx_strand_id
1 'polypeptide(L)'
;MNFNLVDVLVVILIAVSVFTGIKRGFIMSLFNLVGIILAFFISKEYYHIIMNFLIENTKLETSVNEFISEKIAKVIEEFGSNITMNDLFKGFDKLPFDIRMMFNDMIASGDGSGIVSNTSSIADQVTNMIMIFISFTIALLFTFLIIFVIANVLNTIVKMPVLNLANKLLGGVFGALKTAVILYLVFALATPFIMFSDKDNTFT
;
A
#
# COMPACT_ATOMS: atom_id res chain seq x y z
N MET A 1 -27.12 -33.72 16.25
CA MET A 1 -26.67 -32.37 15.85
C MET A 1 -25.57 -32.59 14.82
N ASN A 2 -25.90 -32.47 13.53
CA ASN A 2 -24.92 -32.73 12.47
C ASN A 2 -24.03 -31.50 12.36
N PHE A 3 -22.77 -31.60 12.80
CA PHE A 3 -21.80 -30.52 12.62
C PHE A 3 -21.52 -30.37 11.12
N ASN A 4 -21.82 -29.20 10.57
CA ASN A 4 -21.44 -28.90 9.20
C ASN A 4 -19.91 -28.73 9.13
N LEU A 5 -19.31 -29.18 8.04
CA LEU A 5 -17.86 -29.03 7.81
C LEU A 5 -17.42 -27.56 7.95
N VAL A 6 -18.27 -26.62 7.55
CA VAL A 6 -18.04 -25.18 7.67
C VAL A 6 -17.94 -24.74 9.14
N ASP A 7 -18.84 -25.21 10.00
CA ASP A 7 -18.82 -24.86 11.44
C ASP A 7 -17.54 -25.36 12.12
N VAL A 8 -17.12 -26.59 11.80
CA VAL A 8 -15.88 -27.17 12.31
C VAL A 8 -14.66 -26.34 11.86
N LEU A 9 -14.64 -25.92 10.59
CA LEU A 9 -13.56 -25.12 10.04
C LEU A 9 -13.47 -23.74 10.73
N VAL A 10 -14.60 -23.08 10.95
CA VAL A 10 -14.68 -21.79 11.67
C VAL A 10 -14.15 -21.92 13.09
N VAL A 11 -14.55 -22.97 13.83
CA VAL A 11 -14.07 -23.20 15.20
C VAL A 11 -12.55 -23.41 15.23
N ILE A 12 -12.00 -24.18 14.28
CA ILE A 12 -10.55 -24.38 14.16
C ILE A 12 -9.84 -23.05 13.90
N LEU A 13 -10.36 -22.23 12.99
CA LEU A 13 -9.80 -20.93 12.65
C LEU A 13 -9.76 -19.98 13.85
N ILE A 14 -10.86 -19.92 14.61
CA ILE A 14 -10.96 -19.14 15.84
C ILE A 14 -9.95 -19.67 16.86
N ALA A 15 -9.91 -20.99 17.11
CA ALA A 15 -8.97 -21.59 18.06
C ALA A 15 -7.52 -21.27 17.70
N VAL A 16 -7.11 -21.49 16.45
CA VAL A 16 -5.76 -21.17 15.95
C VAL A 16 -5.43 -19.70 16.17
N SER A 17 -6.39 -18.80 15.92
CA SER A 17 -6.19 -17.36 16.11
C SER A 17 -6.05 -16.91 17.55
N VAL A 18 -6.82 -17.52 18.47
CA VAL A 18 -6.67 -17.30 19.91
C VAL A 18 -5.28 -17.78 20.36
N PHE A 19 -4.86 -18.97 19.93
CA PHE A 19 -3.53 -19.50 20.26
C PHE A 19 -2.39 -18.62 19.72
N THR A 20 -2.49 -18.14 18.48
CA THR A 20 -1.49 -17.22 17.92
C THR A 20 -1.51 -15.85 18.61
N GLY A 21 -2.70 -15.36 18.98
CA GLY A 21 -2.87 -14.12 19.75
C GLY A 21 -2.25 -14.20 21.15
N ILE A 22 -2.46 -15.32 21.86
CA ILE A 22 -1.84 -15.59 23.16
C ILE A 22 -0.31 -15.66 23.03
N LYS A 23 0.21 -16.33 21.99
CA LYS A 23 1.67 -16.44 21.79
C LYS A 23 2.33 -15.11 21.44
N ARG A 24 1.66 -14.24 20.66
CA ARG A 24 2.18 -12.92 20.27
C ARG A 24 2.00 -11.85 21.36
N GLY A 25 0.94 -11.94 22.16
CA GLY A 25 0.57 -10.92 23.15
C GLY A 25 -0.12 -9.70 22.54
N PHE A 26 -0.89 -9.01 23.38
CA PHE A 26 -1.66 -7.81 23.04
C PHE A 26 -0.76 -6.63 22.69
N ILE A 27 0.23 -6.34 23.53
CA ILE A 27 1.11 -5.18 23.40
C ILE A 27 1.87 -5.21 22.08
N MET A 28 2.44 -6.37 21.70
CA MET A 28 3.12 -6.52 20.42
C MET A 28 2.16 -6.36 19.23
N SER A 29 0.93 -6.86 19.37
CA SER A 29 -0.10 -6.74 18.32
C SER A 29 -0.55 -5.29 18.14
N LEU A 30 -0.79 -4.56 19.23
CA LEU A 30 -1.12 -3.14 19.21
C LEU A 30 0.03 -2.29 18.67
N PHE A 31 1.25 -2.53 19.15
CA PHE A 31 2.41 -1.74 18.76
C PHE A 31 2.73 -1.90 17.28
N ASN A 32 2.51 -3.09 16.70
CA ASN A 32 2.62 -3.26 15.26
C ASN A 32 1.52 -2.50 14.50
N LEU A 33 0.27 -2.52 14.96
CA LEU A 33 -0.82 -1.79 14.30
C LEU A 33 -0.62 -0.27 14.36
N VAL A 34 -0.45 0.25 15.57
CA VAL A 34 -0.19 1.68 15.80
C VAL A 34 1.13 2.08 15.14
N GLY A 35 2.14 1.21 15.19
CA GLY A 35 3.43 1.41 14.57
C GLY A 35 3.38 1.57 13.06
N ILE A 36 2.53 0.82 12.34
CA ILE A 36 2.33 1.02 10.89
C ILE A 36 1.74 2.41 10.61
N ILE A 37 0.74 2.82 11.39
CA ILE A 37 0.09 4.12 11.25
C ILE A 37 1.09 5.25 11.54
N LEU A 38 1.84 5.14 12.64
CA LEU A 38 2.88 6.09 13.01
C LEU A 38 4.00 6.12 11.97
N ALA A 39 4.41 4.97 11.43
CA ALA A 39 5.42 4.89 10.38
C ALA A 39 4.99 5.74 9.19
N PHE A 40 3.75 5.58 8.73
CA PHE A 40 3.23 6.36 7.61
C PHE A 40 3.30 7.88 7.86
N PHE A 41 2.87 8.35 9.03
CA PHE A 41 2.91 9.77 9.38
C PHE A 41 4.34 10.31 9.50
N ILE A 42 5.21 9.57 10.17
CA ILE A 42 6.62 9.95 10.32
C ILE A 42 7.27 9.99 8.94
N SER A 43 7.12 8.96 8.11
CA SER A 43 7.72 8.92 6.78
C SER A 43 7.22 10.04 5.87
N LYS A 44 5.96 10.47 6.02
CA LYS A 44 5.44 11.66 5.32
C LYS A 44 6.17 12.95 5.71
N GLU A 45 6.66 13.07 6.93
CA GLU A 45 7.44 14.23 7.35
C GLU A 45 8.90 14.14 6.89
N TYR A 46 9.50 12.95 6.99
CA TYR A 46 10.95 12.77 6.79
C TYR A 46 11.37 12.41 5.36
N TYR A 47 10.45 12.16 4.42
CA TYR A 47 10.84 11.74 3.05
C TYR A 47 11.69 12.79 2.32
N HIS A 48 11.50 14.09 2.59
CA HIS A 48 12.32 15.15 1.98
C HIS A 48 13.81 15.02 2.31
N ILE A 49 14.13 14.65 3.56
CA ILE A 49 15.52 14.45 3.98
C ILE A 49 16.13 13.28 3.21
N ILE A 50 15.37 12.21 3.03
CA ILE A 50 15.82 11.03 2.26
C ILE A 50 15.98 11.37 0.78
N MET A 51 15.06 12.16 0.22
CA MET A 51 15.13 12.62 -1.16
C MET A 51 16.39 13.44 -1.43
N ASN A 52 16.69 14.42 -0.56
CA ASN A 52 17.91 15.22 -0.68
C ASN A 52 19.15 14.33 -0.57
N PHE A 53 19.17 13.39 0.38
CA PHE A 53 20.26 12.44 0.51
C PHE A 53 20.47 11.60 -0.76
N LEU A 54 19.38 11.09 -1.35
CA LEU A 54 19.41 10.33 -2.60
C LEU A 54 19.94 11.17 -3.76
N ILE A 55 19.49 12.42 -3.91
CA ILE A 55 19.92 13.32 -4.99
C ILE A 55 21.41 13.69 -4.84
N GLU A 56 21.83 14.07 -3.64
CA GLU A 56 23.18 14.58 -3.41
C GLU A 56 24.24 13.47 -3.39
N ASN A 57 23.90 12.29 -2.84
CA ASN A 57 24.89 11.24 -2.58
C ASN A 57 24.79 10.06 -3.56
N THR A 58 23.74 9.98 -4.37
CA THR A 58 23.53 8.88 -5.30
C THR A 58 23.26 9.39 -6.71
N LYS A 59 23.62 8.61 -7.74
CA LYS A 59 23.32 8.94 -9.14
C LYS A 59 21.90 8.52 -9.56
N LEU A 60 21.03 8.24 -8.58
CA LEU A 60 19.74 7.62 -8.83
C LEU A 60 18.81 8.55 -9.63
N GLU A 61 18.78 9.85 -9.30
CA GLU A 61 18.00 10.83 -10.05
C GLU A 61 18.41 10.87 -11.52
N THR A 62 19.71 10.96 -11.81
CA THR A 62 20.23 11.00 -13.18
C THR A 62 19.89 9.71 -13.94
N SER A 63 20.09 8.53 -13.33
CA SER A 63 19.77 7.26 -13.97
C SER A 63 18.27 7.08 -14.23
N VAL A 64 17.41 7.53 -13.31
CA VAL A 64 15.96 7.55 -13.52
C VAL A 64 15.61 8.51 -14.66
N ASN A 65 16.20 9.71 -14.69
CA ASN A 65 15.95 10.70 -15.73
C ASN A 65 16.35 10.20 -17.12
N GLU A 66 17.55 9.63 -17.26
CA GLU A 66 18.03 9.05 -18.51
C GLU A 66 17.08 7.94 -19.00
N PHE A 67 16.66 7.05 -18.11
CA PHE A 67 15.71 5.98 -18.44
C PHE A 67 14.37 6.53 -18.91
N ILE A 68 13.80 7.50 -18.19
CA ILE A 68 12.51 8.11 -18.53
C ILE A 68 12.60 8.90 -19.84
N SER A 69 13.66 9.67 -20.02
CA SER A 69 13.93 10.43 -21.25
C SER A 69 14.02 9.51 -22.46
N GLU A 70 14.74 8.37 -22.34
CA GLU A 70 14.83 7.38 -23.42
C GLU A 70 13.47 6.77 -23.76
N LYS A 71 12.65 6.44 -22.74
CA LYS A 71 11.31 5.89 -22.96
C LYS A 71 10.38 6.90 -23.62
N ILE A 72 10.38 8.15 -23.16
CA ILE A 72 9.56 9.22 -23.75
C ILE A 72 9.99 9.48 -25.20
N ALA A 73 11.30 9.54 -25.49
CA ALA A 73 11.80 9.72 -26.84
C ALA A 73 11.35 8.61 -27.80
N LYS A 74 11.39 7.34 -27.37
CA LYS A 74 10.91 6.19 -28.16
C LYS A 74 9.41 6.26 -28.43
N VAL A 75 8.61 6.63 -27.42
CA VAL A 75 7.17 6.85 -27.61
C VAL A 75 6.95 7.99 -28.60
N ILE A 76 7.76 9.04 -28.58
CA ILE A 76 7.62 10.16 -29.52
C ILE A 76 7.97 9.74 -30.95
N GLU A 77 9.02 8.96 -31.13
CA GLU A 77 9.42 8.42 -32.44
C GLU A 77 8.36 7.49 -33.03
N GLU A 78 7.69 6.68 -32.21
CA GLU A 78 6.64 5.74 -32.63
C GLU A 78 5.31 6.42 -33.00
N PHE A 79 5.00 7.58 -32.39
CA PHE A 79 3.72 8.28 -32.58
C PHE A 79 3.81 9.54 -33.49
N GLY A 80 5.00 9.96 -33.92
CA GLY A 80 5.21 11.03 -34.90
C GLY A 80 5.32 12.46 -34.34
N SER A 81 5.62 13.46 -35.19
CA SER A 81 6.08 14.79 -34.76
C SER A 81 5.02 15.77 -34.21
N ASN A 82 3.76 15.35 -34.07
CA ASN A 82 2.66 16.18 -33.56
C ASN A 82 1.94 15.46 -32.43
N ILE A 83 2.69 15.12 -31.38
CA ILE A 83 2.14 14.42 -30.23
C ILE A 83 1.61 15.43 -29.22
N THR A 84 0.31 15.33 -28.98
CA THR A 84 -0.36 16.08 -27.92
C THR A 84 -0.12 15.35 -26.59
N MET A 85 -0.08 16.05 -25.45
CA MET A 85 -0.06 15.39 -24.12
C MET A 85 -1.18 14.33 -24.00
N ASN A 86 -2.32 14.57 -24.62
CA ASN A 86 -3.45 13.64 -24.65
C ASN A 86 -3.16 12.34 -25.43
N ASP A 87 -2.24 12.37 -26.40
CA ASP A 87 -1.82 11.20 -27.17
C ASP A 87 -0.82 10.33 -26.40
N LEU A 88 0.08 10.92 -25.59
CA LEU A 88 1.03 10.19 -24.73
C LEU A 88 0.35 9.36 -23.63
N PHE A 89 -0.85 9.78 -23.22
CA PHE A 89 -1.61 9.15 -22.14
C PHE A 89 -2.91 8.50 -22.61
N LYS A 90 -3.06 8.22 -23.92
CA LYS A 90 -4.21 7.46 -24.45
C LYS A 90 -4.36 6.13 -23.69
N GLY A 91 -5.43 6.01 -22.91
CA GLY A 91 -5.67 4.90 -21.98
C GLY A 91 -5.87 5.33 -20.52
N PHE A 92 -5.40 6.53 -20.16
CA PHE A 92 -5.66 7.17 -18.86
C PHE A 92 -7.10 7.66 -18.70
N ASP A 93 -7.89 7.71 -19.79
CA ASP A 93 -9.34 8.01 -19.73
C ASP A 93 -10.14 7.03 -18.86
N LYS A 94 -9.60 5.82 -18.66
CA LYS A 94 -10.21 4.80 -17.80
C LYS A 94 -9.83 4.93 -16.32
N LEU A 95 -9.00 5.92 -15.95
CA LEU A 95 -8.59 6.13 -14.57
C LEU A 95 -9.66 6.90 -13.78
N PRO A 96 -9.66 6.74 -12.44
CA PRO A 96 -10.48 7.52 -11.54
C PRO A 96 -10.37 9.04 -11.78
N PHE A 97 -11.45 9.75 -11.48
CA PHE A 97 -11.61 11.18 -11.75
C PHE A 97 -10.44 12.03 -11.23
N ASP A 98 -9.94 11.74 -10.02
CA ASP A 98 -8.87 12.53 -9.39
C ASP A 98 -7.57 12.50 -10.19
N ILE A 99 -7.23 11.33 -10.75
CA ILE A 99 -6.04 11.16 -11.58
C ILE A 99 -6.22 11.94 -12.88
N ARG A 100 -7.39 11.82 -13.52
CA ARG A 100 -7.72 12.58 -14.74
C ARG A 100 -7.67 14.09 -14.50
N MET A 101 -8.08 14.57 -13.32
CA MET A 101 -8.05 15.98 -12.98
C MET A 101 -6.62 16.50 -12.80
N MET A 102 -5.74 15.73 -12.15
CA MET A 102 -4.30 16.06 -12.06
C MET A 102 -3.65 16.13 -13.44
N PHE A 103 -4.01 15.23 -14.36
CA PHE A 103 -3.53 15.26 -15.74
C PHE A 103 -4.04 16.48 -16.50
N ASN A 104 -5.32 16.81 -16.35
CA ASN A 104 -5.91 17.98 -16.99
C ASN A 104 -5.28 19.30 -16.48
N ASP A 105 -4.98 19.39 -15.18
CA ASP A 105 -4.26 20.54 -14.59
C ASP A 105 -2.81 20.64 -15.07
N MET A 106 -2.11 19.51 -15.27
CA MET A 106 -0.77 19.50 -15.89
C MET A 106 -0.78 19.98 -17.34
N ILE A 107 -1.83 19.65 -18.10
CA ILE A 107 -1.99 20.11 -19.49
C ILE A 107 -2.38 21.60 -19.54
N ALA A 108 -3.26 22.03 -18.64
CA ALA A 108 -3.77 23.40 -18.57
C ALA A 108 -2.77 24.42 -18.00
N SER A 109 -1.75 23.97 -17.26
CA SER A 109 -0.70 24.83 -16.70
C SER A 109 0.48 25.09 -17.66
N GLY A 110 0.48 24.52 -18.87
CA GLY A 110 1.38 24.85 -19.99
C GLY A 110 0.79 25.85 -21.00
N ASP A 111 1.58 26.27 -22.01
CA ASP A 111 1.22 27.25 -23.05
C ASP A 111 0.14 26.77 -24.04
N GLY A 112 -1.08 26.48 -23.53
CA GLY A 112 -2.38 26.43 -24.22
C GLY A 112 -2.55 25.55 -25.47
N SER A 113 -1.47 24.99 -26.00
CA SER A 113 -1.38 24.38 -27.33
C SER A 113 -1.43 22.86 -27.25
N GLY A 114 -1.22 22.27 -26.06
CA GLY A 114 -1.16 20.83 -25.87
C GLY A 114 0.00 20.15 -26.60
N ILE A 115 0.83 20.90 -27.34
CA ILE A 115 1.97 20.41 -28.10
C ILE A 115 3.16 20.28 -27.14
N VAL A 116 3.70 19.06 -27.06
CA VAL A 116 4.89 18.75 -26.27
C VAL A 116 6.12 19.31 -26.99
N SER A 117 6.50 20.54 -26.68
CA SER A 117 7.66 21.20 -27.28
C SER A 117 8.99 20.85 -26.58
N ASN A 118 8.97 20.49 -25.30
CA ASN A 118 10.17 20.10 -24.53
C ASN A 118 10.02 18.70 -23.90
N THR A 119 10.66 17.70 -24.50
CA THR A 119 10.72 16.33 -23.98
C THR A 119 11.45 16.21 -22.64
N SER A 120 12.47 17.04 -22.43
CA SER A 120 13.24 17.11 -21.18
C SER A 120 12.38 17.54 -19.98
N SER A 121 11.48 18.51 -20.18
CA SER A 121 10.63 19.02 -19.10
C SER A 121 9.64 17.98 -18.56
N ILE A 122 9.15 17.08 -19.43
CA ILE A 122 8.28 15.97 -19.00
C ILE A 122 9.11 14.92 -18.25
N ALA A 123 10.28 14.58 -18.79
CA ALA A 123 11.16 13.61 -18.14
C ALA A 123 11.57 14.07 -16.73
N ASP A 124 11.87 15.36 -16.55
CA ASP A 124 12.21 15.96 -15.26
C ASP A 124 11.05 15.88 -14.25
N GLN A 125 9.84 16.22 -14.67
CA GLN A 125 8.65 16.15 -13.81
C GLN A 125 8.33 14.71 -13.37
N VAL A 126 8.35 13.77 -14.32
CA VAL A 126 8.13 12.35 -14.03
C VAL A 126 9.25 11.80 -13.13
N THR A 127 10.50 12.20 -13.38
CA THR A 127 11.64 11.84 -12.53
C THR A 127 11.41 12.33 -11.11
N ASN A 128 11.02 13.59 -10.92
CA ASN A 128 10.75 14.13 -9.59
C ASN A 128 9.62 13.37 -8.86
N MET A 129 8.53 13.00 -9.55
CA MET A 129 7.46 12.18 -8.96
C MET A 129 7.97 10.80 -8.52
N ILE A 130 8.78 10.14 -9.36
CA ILE A 130 9.39 8.85 -9.06
C ILE A 130 10.35 8.99 -7.86
N MET A 131 11.15 10.06 -7.81
CA MET A 131 12.05 10.35 -6.70
C MET A 131 11.29 10.55 -5.40
N ILE A 132 10.18 11.30 -5.40
CA ILE A 132 9.32 11.46 -4.21
C ILE A 132 8.79 10.10 -3.76
N PHE A 133 8.30 9.27 -4.69
CA PHE A 133 7.74 7.95 -4.38
C PHE A 133 8.79 6.99 -3.79
N ILE A 134 9.96 6.91 -4.42
CA ILE A 134 11.09 6.09 -3.94
C ILE A 134 11.53 6.58 -2.56
N SER A 135 11.69 7.90 -2.39
CA SER A 135 12.14 8.49 -1.12
C SER A 135 11.15 8.24 0.01
N PHE A 136 9.85 8.40 -0.25
CA PHE A 136 8.80 8.07 0.70
C PHE A 136 8.79 6.58 1.05
N THR A 137 8.97 5.71 0.06
CA THR A 137 9.04 4.25 0.28
C THR A 137 10.22 3.87 1.16
N ILE A 138 11.41 4.43 0.89
CA ILE A 138 12.60 4.20 1.71
C ILE A 138 12.40 4.75 3.12
N ALA A 139 11.80 5.94 3.27
CA ALA A 139 11.45 6.51 4.57
C ALA A 139 10.54 5.57 5.36
N LEU A 140 9.51 5.04 4.69
CA LEU A 140 8.55 4.10 5.29
C LEU A 140 9.24 2.83 5.76
N LEU A 141 10.10 2.24 4.95
CA LEU A 141 10.85 1.05 5.33
C LEU A 141 11.80 1.32 6.51
N PHE A 142 12.52 2.44 6.50
CA PHE A 142 13.45 2.80 7.57
C PHE A 142 12.74 3.09 8.89
N THR A 143 11.66 3.87 8.86
CA THR A 143 10.83 4.12 10.05
C THR A 143 10.20 2.83 10.57
N PHE A 144 9.70 1.97 9.68
CA PHE A 144 9.13 0.68 10.06
C PHE A 144 10.18 -0.21 10.75
N LEU A 145 11.41 -0.21 10.26
CA LEU A 145 12.53 -0.90 10.90
C LEU A 145 12.79 -0.38 12.31
N ILE A 146 12.84 0.94 12.51
CA ILE A 146 13.04 1.55 13.84
C ILE A 146 11.92 1.14 14.80
N ILE A 147 10.67 1.26 14.38
CA ILE A 147 9.50 0.90 15.18
C ILE A 147 9.53 -0.59 15.53
N PHE A 148 9.91 -1.45 14.58
CA PHE A 148 10.05 -2.88 14.81
C PHE A 148 11.12 -3.20 15.87
N VAL A 149 12.27 -2.52 15.82
CA VAL A 149 13.32 -2.65 16.85
C VAL A 149 12.79 -2.22 18.23
N ILE A 150 12.12 -1.07 18.31
CA ILE A 150 11.53 -0.56 19.56
C ILE A 150 10.48 -1.55 20.10
N ALA A 151 9.63 -2.10 19.24
CA ALA A 151 8.62 -3.08 19.60
C ALA A 151 9.25 -4.34 20.25
N ASN A 152 10.34 -4.84 19.67
CA ASN A 152 11.05 -5.99 20.20
C ASN A 152 11.73 -5.71 21.54
N VAL A 153 12.30 -4.51 21.72
CA VAL A 153 12.87 -4.08 23.01
C VAL A 153 11.76 -3.98 24.06
N LEU A 154 10.63 -3.35 23.73
CA LEU A 154 9.48 -3.23 24.62
C LEU A 154 8.94 -4.60 25.04
N ASN A 155 8.85 -5.54 24.10
CA ASN A 155 8.40 -6.90 24.38
C ASN A 155 9.33 -7.65 25.36
N THR A 156 10.61 -7.27 25.42
CA THR A 156 11.55 -7.83 26.39
C THR A 156 11.27 -7.30 27.81
N ILE A 157 10.97 -6.00 27.93
CA ILE A 157 10.67 -5.33 29.20
C ILE A 157 9.32 -5.80 29.78
N VAL A 158 8.35 -6.05 28.91
CA VAL A 158 6.96 -6.44 29.27
C VAL A 158 6.84 -7.86 29.85
N LYS A 159 7.90 -8.69 29.83
CA LYS A 159 7.89 -10.07 30.34
C LYS A 159 7.71 -10.22 31.87
N MET A 160 7.46 -9.14 32.62
CA MET A 160 7.17 -9.21 34.05
C MET A 160 5.95 -10.10 34.37
N PRO A 161 5.99 -10.93 35.43
CA PRO A 161 5.11 -12.09 35.62
C PRO A 161 3.61 -11.78 35.68
N VAL A 162 3.20 -10.64 36.25
CA VAL A 162 1.78 -10.25 36.34
C VAL A 162 1.26 -9.65 35.03
N LEU A 163 2.10 -8.86 34.33
CA LEU A 163 1.75 -8.21 33.07
C LEU A 163 1.67 -9.21 31.91
N ASN A 164 2.41 -10.32 32.00
CA ASN A 164 2.47 -11.35 30.97
C ASN A 164 1.15 -12.12 30.81
N LEU A 165 0.40 -12.37 31.90
CA LEU A 165 -0.89 -13.08 31.80
C LEU A 165 -1.96 -12.20 31.14
N ALA A 166 -2.11 -10.96 31.59
CA ALA A 166 -3.05 -10.01 30.99
C ALA A 166 -2.70 -9.73 29.52
N ASN A 167 -1.42 -9.54 29.20
CA ASN A 167 -0.94 -9.34 27.83
C ASN A 167 -1.26 -10.53 26.92
N LYS A 168 -1.10 -11.76 27.43
CA LYS A 168 -1.43 -12.98 26.69
C LYS A 168 -2.94 -13.16 26.49
N LEU A 169 -3.74 -12.97 27.54
CA LEU A 169 -5.20 -13.09 27.47
C LEU A 169 -5.81 -12.07 26.51
N LEU A 170 -5.44 -10.79 26.67
CA LEU A 170 -5.87 -9.73 25.76
C LEU A 170 -5.37 -10.00 24.34
N GLY A 171 -4.17 -10.58 24.17
CA GLY A 171 -3.65 -11.00 22.88
C GLY A 171 -4.52 -12.07 22.21
N GLY A 172 -5.00 -13.03 22.99
CA GLY A 172 -5.96 -14.06 22.53
C GLY A 172 -7.30 -13.46 22.09
N VAL A 173 -7.86 -12.56 22.89
CA VAL A 173 -9.11 -11.84 22.55
C VAL A 173 -8.93 -11.02 21.27
N PHE A 174 -7.81 -10.31 21.15
CA PHE A 174 -7.50 -9.52 19.96
C PHE A 174 -7.31 -10.40 18.71
N GLY A 175 -6.68 -11.58 18.88
CA GLY A 175 -6.56 -12.60 17.84
C GLY A 175 -7.91 -13.11 17.35
N ALA A 176 -8.84 -13.41 18.28
CA ALA A 176 -10.20 -13.82 17.95
C ALA A 176 -10.97 -12.71 17.21
N LEU A 177 -10.90 -11.47 17.70
CA LEU A 177 -11.53 -10.31 17.06
C LEU A 177 -11.02 -10.11 15.64
N LYS A 178 -9.70 -10.16 15.44
CA LYS A 178 -9.09 -10.07 14.10
C LYS A 178 -9.65 -11.13 13.15
N THR A 179 -9.74 -12.37 13.60
CA THR A 179 -10.27 -13.49 12.80
C THR A 179 -11.76 -13.36 12.54
N ALA A 180 -12.54 -12.87 13.51
CA ALA A 180 -13.96 -12.59 13.31
C ALA A 180 -14.19 -11.55 12.22
N VAL A 181 -13.40 -10.46 12.19
CA VAL A 181 -13.47 -9.45 11.12
C VAL A 181 -13.10 -10.04 9.76
N ILE A 182 -12.04 -10.86 9.70
CA ILE A 182 -11.63 -11.52 8.44
C ILE A 182 -12.71 -12.48 7.95
N LEU A 183 -13.27 -13.32 8.84
CA LEU A 183 -14.38 -14.23 8.51
C LEU A 183 -15.60 -13.47 7.99
N TYR A 184 -15.95 -12.36 8.63
CA TYR A 184 -17.04 -11.50 8.17
C TYR A 184 -16.79 -10.98 6.75
N LEU A 185 -15.58 -10.47 6.46
CA LEU A 185 -15.22 -10.01 5.12
C LEU A 185 -15.25 -11.15 4.10
N VAL A 186 -14.75 -12.33 4.45
CA VAL A 186 -14.77 -13.51 3.56
C VAL A 186 -16.21 -13.93 3.26
N PHE A 187 -17.09 -14.01 4.25
CA PHE A 187 -18.50 -14.34 4.02
C PHE A 187 -19.24 -13.27 3.23
N ALA A 188 -18.98 -11.98 3.50
CA ALA A 188 -19.54 -10.88 2.73
C ALA A 188 -19.16 -10.98 1.24
N LEU A 189 -17.90 -11.32 0.94
CA LEU A 189 -17.43 -11.54 -0.43
C LEU A 189 -17.94 -12.85 -1.04
N ALA A 190 -18.15 -13.90 -0.24
CA ALA A 190 -18.67 -15.18 -0.71
C ALA A 190 -20.18 -15.13 -1.03
N THR A 191 -20.94 -14.23 -0.39
CA THR A 191 -22.40 -14.09 -0.56
C THR A 191 -22.84 -14.03 -2.04
N PRO A 192 -22.28 -13.15 -2.91
CA PRO A 192 -22.63 -13.14 -4.33
C PRO A 192 -22.28 -14.45 -5.05
N PHE A 193 -21.17 -15.10 -4.71
CA PHE A 193 -20.78 -16.38 -5.31
C PHE A 193 -21.71 -17.53 -4.90
N ILE A 194 -22.15 -17.55 -3.65
CA ILE A 194 -23.11 -18.54 -3.14
C ILE A 194 -24.45 -18.37 -3.89
N MET A 195 -24.89 -17.14 -4.13
CA MET A 195 -26.10 -16.84 -4.92
C MET A 195 -26.03 -17.39 -6.35
N PHE A 196 -24.85 -17.37 -6.99
CA PHE A 196 -24.65 -17.94 -8.33
C PHE A 196 -24.48 -19.46 -8.34
N SER A 197 -24.15 -20.08 -7.20
CA SER A 197 -23.92 -21.53 -7.10
C SER A 197 -25.19 -22.35 -6.90
N ASP A 198 -26.34 -21.71 -6.69
CA ASP A 198 -27.61 -22.43 -6.52
C ASP A 198 -28.03 -23.06 -7.85
N LYS A 199 -28.23 -24.38 -7.84
CA LYS A 199 -28.54 -25.19 -9.04
C LYS A 199 -29.95 -24.94 -9.59
N ASP A 200 -30.76 -24.14 -8.87
CA ASP A 200 -32.14 -23.83 -9.24
C ASP A 200 -32.27 -22.51 -10.03
N ASN A 201 -31.14 -21.87 -10.41
CA ASN A 201 -31.10 -20.77 -11.37
C ASN A 201 -31.22 -21.28 -12.83
N THR A 202 -32.17 -22.19 -13.09
CA THR A 202 -32.68 -22.35 -14.45
C THR A 202 -33.48 -21.11 -14.77
N PHE A 203 -32.91 -20.24 -15.60
CA PHE A 203 -33.66 -19.26 -16.36
C PHE A 203 -34.80 -20.02 -17.08
N THR A 204 -36.02 -19.91 -16.56
CA THR A 204 -37.22 -19.99 -17.38
C THR A 204 -37.30 -18.76 -18.27
#